data_AF-A0A849H6U5-F1
#
_entry.id   AF-A0A849H6U5-F1
#
_cell.length_a   1.000
_cell.length_b   1.000
_cell.length_c   1.000
_cell.angle_alpha   90.00
_cell.angle_beta   90.00
_cell.angle_gamma   90.00
#
_symmetry.space_group_name_H-M   'P 1'
#
loop_
_entity.id
_entity.type
_entity.pdbx_description
1 polymer ?
#
loop_
_entity_poly.entity_id
_entity_poly.type
_entity_poly.pdbx_seq_one_letter_code
_entity_poly.pdbx_strand_id
1 'polypeptide(L)'
;MGESTPKGRPPSPYRPPTISRSPALAYVGVGSNIRPEENVTKALGLLVDTPGITLTGISTFFRTAPLSDPANSSGNAGASFEGQDPDFLNGVLEIRTLLTAPELLDRFARIEESLGRKRPANRYAPRTMDLDLLLYGLGEHPGTSPEWQEVAPEGILAHSDIQRRGFVALPLFELAPDLVLPPYNIPLRALALSFETPGGKGEPALSRGLRSRFLRS
;
A
#
# COMPACT_ATOMS: atom_id res chain seq x y z
N MET A 1 -37.62 25.47 -61.73
CA MET A 1 -37.57 25.09 -60.30
C MET A 1 -36.61 23.92 -60.16
N GLY A 2 -35.60 24.04 -59.30
CA GLY A 2 -34.62 22.98 -59.08
C GLY A 2 -33.34 23.55 -58.45
N GLU A 3 -33.45 24.10 -57.23
CA GLU A 3 -32.26 24.44 -56.44
C GLU A 3 -31.63 23.16 -55.87
N SER A 4 -30.35 22.94 -56.20
CA SER A 4 -29.53 21.88 -55.63
C SER A 4 -28.94 22.33 -54.29
N THR A 5 -29.34 21.71 -53.19
CA THR A 5 -28.71 21.88 -51.88
C THR A 5 -27.34 21.19 -51.81
N PRO A 6 -26.31 21.80 -51.20
CA PRO A 6 -25.02 21.14 -51.02
C PRO A 6 -25.10 20.14 -49.85
N LYS A 7 -24.61 18.92 -50.09
CA LYS A 7 -24.50 17.87 -49.06
C LYS A 7 -23.49 18.29 -47.99
N GLY A 8 -23.95 18.45 -46.75
CA GLY A 8 -23.11 18.73 -45.58
C GLY A 8 -22.14 17.58 -45.29
N ARG A 9 -20.92 17.94 -44.88
CA ARG A 9 -19.87 17.00 -44.46
C ARG A 9 -20.33 16.24 -43.21
N PRO A 10 -20.10 14.92 -43.09
CA PRO A 10 -20.49 14.19 -41.88
C PRO A 10 -19.74 14.74 -40.66
N PRO A 11 -20.38 14.78 -39.47
CA PRO A 11 -19.73 15.24 -38.26
C PRO A 11 -18.55 14.33 -37.92
N SER A 12 -17.43 14.93 -37.52
CA SER A 12 -16.26 14.20 -37.00
C SER A 12 -16.68 13.35 -35.79
N PRO A 13 -16.22 12.08 -35.68
CA PRO A 13 -16.52 11.28 -34.49
C PRO A 13 -15.95 11.98 -33.26
N TYR A 14 -16.79 12.16 -32.25
CA TYR A 14 -16.40 12.68 -30.95
C TYR A 14 -15.34 11.75 -30.36
N ARG A 15 -14.11 12.25 -30.22
CA ARG A 15 -13.03 11.56 -29.51
C ARG A 15 -13.03 12.12 -28.09
N PRO A 16 -13.37 11.33 -27.05
CA PRO A 16 -13.34 11.83 -25.69
C PRO A 16 -11.92 12.31 -25.36
N PRO A 17 -11.76 13.40 -24.59
CA PRO A 17 -10.44 13.87 -24.19
C PRO A 17 -9.71 12.74 -23.46
N THR A 18 -8.50 12.42 -23.92
CA THR A 18 -7.61 11.53 -23.19
C THR A 18 -7.18 12.29 -21.94
N ILE A 19 -7.78 11.97 -20.78
CA ILE A 19 -7.36 12.55 -19.51
C ILE A 19 -5.95 12.01 -19.25
N SER A 20 -4.94 12.81 -19.56
CA SER A 20 -3.55 12.54 -19.17
C SER A 20 -3.48 12.65 -17.65
N ARG A 21 -3.51 11.51 -16.95
CA ARG A 21 -3.37 11.48 -15.49
C ARG A 21 -1.91 11.71 -15.13
N SER A 22 -1.66 12.64 -14.22
CA SER A 22 -0.33 12.81 -13.62
C SER A 22 -0.02 11.61 -12.72
N PRO A 23 1.22 11.09 -12.74
CA PRO A 23 1.60 10.00 -11.84
C PRO A 23 1.53 10.45 -10.38
N ALA A 24 0.92 9.61 -9.56
CA ALA A 24 0.85 9.71 -8.12
C ALA A 24 1.97 8.89 -7.46
N LEU A 25 2.41 9.31 -6.28
CA LEU A 25 3.24 8.50 -5.39
C LEU A 25 2.36 7.89 -4.30
N ALA A 26 2.57 6.60 -4.02
CA ALA A 26 1.86 5.91 -2.96
C ALA A 26 2.81 4.99 -2.17
N TYR A 27 2.54 4.88 -0.87
CA TYR A 27 3.21 3.94 0.01
C TYR A 27 2.24 2.85 0.43
N VAL A 28 2.68 1.60 0.34
CA VAL A 28 1.83 0.42 0.56
C VAL A 28 2.42 -0.43 1.67
N GLY A 29 1.66 -0.67 2.73
CA GLY A 29 1.99 -1.64 3.77
C GLY A 29 1.71 -3.05 3.26
N VAL A 30 2.64 -3.97 3.51
CA VAL A 30 2.56 -5.37 3.08
C VAL A 30 2.71 -6.25 4.32
N GLY A 31 1.74 -7.13 4.58
CA GLY A 31 1.77 -8.03 5.74
C GLY A 31 1.26 -9.43 5.43
N SER A 32 2.04 -10.46 5.75
CA SER A 32 1.61 -11.86 5.59
C SER A 32 2.16 -12.72 6.71
N ASN A 33 1.42 -13.72 7.20
CA ASN A 33 1.94 -14.73 8.12
C ASN A 33 1.67 -16.18 7.68
N ILE A 34 0.90 -16.40 6.61
CA ILE A 34 0.74 -17.72 6.00
C ILE A 34 1.64 -17.80 4.77
N ARG A 35 2.66 -18.67 4.77
CA ARG A 35 3.67 -18.78 3.70
C ARG A 35 4.19 -17.40 3.25
N PRO A 36 4.67 -16.57 4.19
CA PRO A 36 4.82 -15.14 3.96
C PRO A 36 5.81 -14.79 2.86
N GLU A 37 6.92 -15.51 2.73
CA GLU A 37 7.93 -15.27 1.70
C GLU A 37 7.38 -15.52 0.30
N GLU A 38 6.58 -16.59 0.15
CA GLU A 38 5.92 -16.96 -1.10
C GLU A 38 4.85 -15.92 -1.47
N ASN A 39 3.97 -15.59 -0.53
CA ASN A 39 2.84 -14.70 -0.77
C ASN A 39 3.27 -13.25 -1.01
N VAL A 40 4.25 -12.74 -0.25
CA VAL A 40 4.85 -11.42 -0.50
C VAL A 40 5.46 -11.38 -1.90
N THR A 41 6.26 -12.38 -2.27
CA THR A 41 6.88 -12.42 -3.60
C THR A 41 5.83 -12.44 -4.71
N LYS A 42 4.74 -13.19 -4.55
CA LYS A 42 3.62 -13.23 -5.51
C LYS A 42 2.86 -11.90 -5.57
N ALA A 43 2.58 -11.28 -4.43
CA ALA A 43 1.89 -9.99 -4.37
C ALA A 43 2.68 -8.89 -5.08
N LEU A 44 4.00 -8.83 -4.87
CA LEU A 44 4.88 -7.89 -5.58
C LEU A 44 4.87 -8.14 -7.10
N GLY A 45 4.90 -9.39 -7.53
CA GLY A 45 4.75 -9.74 -8.95
C GLY A 45 3.43 -9.24 -9.53
N LEU A 46 2.31 -9.53 -8.86
CA LEU A 46 0.98 -9.08 -9.28
C LEU A 46 0.86 -7.54 -9.28
N LEU A 47 1.51 -6.84 -8.36
CA LEU A 47 1.57 -5.38 -8.34
C LEU A 47 2.34 -4.84 -9.56
N VAL A 48 3.54 -5.37 -9.82
CA VAL A 48 4.38 -4.96 -10.96
C VAL A 48 3.71 -5.27 -12.30
N ASP A 49 2.98 -6.37 -12.40
CA ASP A 49 2.21 -6.75 -13.60
C ASP A 49 0.94 -5.89 -13.82
N THR A 50 0.62 -4.97 -12.90
CA THR A 50 -0.55 -4.10 -13.02
C THR A 50 -0.23 -2.90 -13.92
N PRO A 51 -0.95 -2.73 -15.06
CA PRO A 51 -0.73 -1.58 -15.92
C PRO A 51 -0.92 -0.26 -15.17
N GLY A 52 0.04 0.64 -15.32
CA GLY A 52 0.02 1.94 -14.65
C GLY A 52 0.56 1.93 -13.22
N ILE A 53 1.09 0.81 -12.70
CA ILE A 53 1.88 0.77 -11.46
C ILE A 53 3.36 0.57 -11.82
N THR A 54 4.24 1.29 -11.14
CA THR A 54 5.69 1.09 -11.17
C THR A 54 6.18 1.02 -9.74
N LEU A 55 6.80 -0.11 -9.37
CA LEU A 55 7.42 -0.27 -8.05
C LEU A 55 8.76 0.46 -8.05
N THR A 56 8.91 1.46 -7.18
CA THR A 56 10.11 2.32 -7.10
C THR A 56 10.92 2.10 -5.84
N GLY A 57 10.32 1.54 -4.79
CA GLY A 57 11.01 1.25 -3.54
C GLY A 57 10.45 0.04 -2.81
N ILE A 58 11.33 -0.65 -2.09
CA ILE A 58 10.99 -1.76 -1.19
C ILE A 58 11.81 -1.56 0.08
N SER A 59 11.16 -1.43 1.23
CA SER A 59 11.82 -1.25 2.52
C SER A 59 12.48 -2.55 2.99
N THR A 60 13.16 -2.47 4.13
CA THR A 60 13.49 -3.68 4.88
C THR A 60 12.20 -4.29 5.41
N PHE A 61 12.05 -5.61 5.24
CA PHE A 61 10.99 -6.39 5.84
C PHE A 61 11.39 -6.81 7.25
N PHE A 62 10.39 -6.93 8.13
CA PHE A 62 10.54 -7.32 9.53
C PHE A 62 9.63 -8.50 9.83
N ARG A 63 10.13 -9.47 10.61
CA ARG A 63 9.30 -10.45 11.28
C ARG A 63 8.80 -9.90 12.60
N THR A 64 7.49 -9.87 12.76
CA THR A 64 6.83 -9.36 13.96
C THR A 64 5.85 -10.39 14.48
N ALA A 65 5.74 -10.52 15.79
CA ALA A 65 4.73 -11.36 16.41
C ALA A 65 3.32 -10.92 15.95
N PRO A 66 2.36 -11.86 15.82
CA PRO A 66 0.96 -11.52 15.59
C PRO A 66 0.44 -10.61 16.72
N LEU A 67 -0.39 -9.64 16.36
CA LEU A 67 -1.09 -8.85 17.37
C LEU A 67 -2.15 -9.71 18.05
N SER A 68 -2.12 -9.77 19.37
CA SER A 68 -3.14 -10.43 20.18
C SER A 68 -4.39 -9.55 20.30
N ASP A 69 -5.56 -10.18 20.38
CA ASP A 69 -6.82 -9.47 20.63
C ASP A 69 -6.83 -8.97 22.09
N PRO A 70 -6.89 -7.65 22.34
CA PRO A 70 -6.96 -7.12 23.71
C PRO A 70 -8.23 -7.59 24.46
N ALA A 71 -9.30 -7.98 23.76
CA ALA A 71 -10.51 -8.53 24.39
C ALA A 71 -10.33 -9.98 24.88
N ASN A 72 -9.37 -10.72 24.32
CA ASN A 72 -9.11 -12.13 24.65
C ASN A 72 -7.88 -12.31 25.54
N SER A 73 -7.34 -11.20 26.09
CA SER A 73 -6.29 -11.22 27.13
C SER A 73 -6.82 -11.74 28.48
N SER A 74 -8.15 -11.91 28.62
CA SER A 74 -8.80 -12.54 29.75
C SER A 74 -9.43 -13.88 29.35
N GLY A 75 -8.59 -14.91 29.24
CA GLY A 75 -8.95 -16.27 29.65
C GLY A 75 -9.91 -17.11 28.79
N ASN A 76 -10.64 -16.61 27.79
CA ASN A 76 -11.37 -17.49 26.85
C ASN A 76 -11.89 -16.75 25.60
N ALA A 77 -11.49 -17.26 24.42
CA ALA A 77 -12.19 -17.28 23.11
C ALA A 77 -11.38 -16.68 21.94
N GLY A 78 -11.10 -17.51 20.92
CA GLY A 78 -10.49 -17.11 19.64
C GLY A 78 -8.98 -17.35 19.58
N ALA A 79 -8.58 -18.62 19.54
CA ALA A 79 -7.20 -19.10 19.61
C ALA A 79 -6.21 -18.30 18.74
N SER A 80 -5.56 -17.33 19.36
CA SER A 80 -4.15 -17.01 19.15
C SER A 80 -3.52 -17.30 20.51
N PHE A 81 -3.09 -18.55 20.70
CA PHE A 81 -2.23 -18.87 21.83
C PHE A 81 -0.89 -18.16 21.57
N GLU A 82 -0.41 -17.37 22.52
CA GLU A 82 0.94 -16.82 22.47
C GLU A 82 1.92 -17.94 22.09
N GLY A 83 2.54 -17.83 20.91
CA GLY A 83 3.51 -18.80 20.39
C GLY A 83 3.01 -19.88 19.42
N GLN A 84 1.73 -19.91 19.01
CA GLN A 84 1.26 -20.86 17.97
C GLN A 84 1.05 -20.26 16.59
N ASP A 85 0.68 -18.97 16.50
CA ASP A 85 0.53 -18.33 15.21
C ASP A 85 1.90 -17.88 14.66
N PRO A 86 2.19 -18.16 13.38
CA PRO A 86 3.45 -17.77 12.76
C PRO A 86 3.59 -16.24 12.75
N ASP A 87 4.85 -15.78 12.87
CA ASP A 87 5.20 -14.37 12.75
C ASP A 87 4.77 -13.79 11.39
N PHE A 88 4.33 -12.54 11.41
CA PHE A 88 4.09 -11.77 10.21
C PHE A 88 5.40 -11.29 9.62
N LEU A 89 5.53 -11.38 8.29
CA LEU A 89 6.49 -10.63 7.51
C LEU A 89 5.83 -9.33 7.06
N ASN A 90 6.32 -8.20 7.60
CA ASN A 90 5.81 -6.86 7.34
C ASN A 90 6.84 -5.99 6.61
N GLY A 91 6.39 -5.16 5.67
CA GLY A 91 7.24 -4.22 4.97
C GLY A 91 6.42 -3.09 4.32
N VAL A 92 7.13 -2.14 3.73
CA VAL A 92 6.53 -1.01 3.00
C VAL A 92 7.10 -0.98 1.58
N LEU A 93 6.22 -0.71 0.63
CA LEU A 93 6.57 -0.48 -0.78
C LEU A 93 6.35 0.99 -1.11
N GLU A 94 7.16 1.51 -2.03
CA GLU A 94 6.90 2.77 -2.71
C GLU A 94 6.53 2.46 -4.16
N ILE A 95 5.41 3.01 -4.62
CA ILE A 95 4.95 2.88 -6.01
C ILE A 95 4.67 4.25 -6.62
N ARG A 96 5.05 4.41 -7.89
CA ARG A 96 4.48 5.44 -8.77
C ARG A 96 3.33 4.84 -9.55
N THR A 97 2.22 5.56 -9.68
CA THR A 97 1.01 5.01 -10.29
C THR A 97 0.16 6.02 -11.05
N LEU A 98 -0.53 5.57 -12.09
CA LEU A 98 -1.58 6.31 -12.81
C LEU A 98 -2.99 5.98 -12.29
N LEU A 99 -3.08 5.04 -11.35
CA LEU A 99 -4.33 4.65 -10.72
C LEU A 99 -4.70 5.67 -9.65
N THR A 100 -6.00 5.93 -9.53
CA THR A 100 -6.57 6.65 -8.39
C THR A 100 -6.46 5.79 -7.13
N ALA A 101 -6.55 6.41 -5.95
CA ALA A 101 -6.56 5.65 -4.70
C ALA A 101 -7.69 4.58 -4.62
N PRO A 102 -8.93 4.85 -5.05
CA PRO A 102 -9.96 3.81 -5.14
C PRO A 102 -9.60 2.65 -6.09
N GLU A 103 -8.98 2.94 -7.24
CA GLU A 103 -8.51 1.91 -8.18
C GLU A 103 -7.37 1.07 -7.57
N LEU A 104 -6.47 1.67 -6.79
CA LEU A 104 -5.46 0.95 -6.02
C LEU A 104 -6.09 0.03 -4.97
N LEU A 105 -7.06 0.52 -4.20
CA LEU A 105 -7.73 -0.27 -3.17
C LEU A 105 -8.48 -1.47 -3.77
N ASP A 106 -9.18 -1.29 -4.89
CA ASP A 106 -9.78 -2.40 -5.65
C ASP A 106 -8.71 -3.39 -6.12
N ARG A 107 -7.58 -2.88 -6.63
CA ARG A 107 -6.47 -3.74 -7.05
C ARG A 107 -5.89 -4.55 -5.89
N PHE A 108 -5.67 -3.92 -4.74
CA PHE A 108 -5.17 -4.59 -3.53
C PHE A 108 -6.12 -5.70 -3.11
N ALA A 109 -7.43 -5.43 -3.05
CA ALA A 109 -8.43 -6.43 -2.71
C ALA A 109 -8.41 -7.63 -3.67
N ARG A 110 -8.26 -7.41 -4.98
CA ARG A 110 -8.14 -8.50 -5.98
C ARG A 110 -6.86 -9.31 -5.81
N ILE A 111 -5.73 -8.66 -5.51
CA ILE A 111 -4.47 -9.37 -5.25
C ILE A 111 -4.61 -10.25 -4.01
N GLU A 112 -5.14 -9.71 -2.93
CA GLU A 112 -5.40 -10.45 -1.69
C GLU A 112 -6.32 -11.65 -1.91
N GLU A 113 -7.42 -11.47 -2.63
CA GLU A 113 -8.35 -12.54 -2.97
C GLU A 113 -7.67 -13.64 -3.80
N SER A 114 -6.86 -13.26 -4.79
CA SER A 114 -6.10 -14.22 -5.62
C SER A 114 -5.06 -15.02 -4.82
N LEU A 115 -4.59 -14.46 -3.70
CA LEU A 115 -3.68 -15.12 -2.76
C LEU A 115 -4.43 -15.81 -1.61
N GLY A 116 -5.75 -15.93 -1.72
CA GLY A 116 -6.58 -16.69 -0.79
C GLY A 116 -6.90 -15.97 0.52
N ARG A 117 -6.85 -14.63 0.55
CA ARG A 117 -7.27 -13.87 1.73
C ARG A 117 -8.75 -14.15 2.01
N LYS A 118 -9.01 -14.82 3.13
CA LYS A 118 -10.36 -14.94 3.69
C LYS A 118 -10.56 -13.75 4.64
N ARG A 119 -11.74 -13.13 4.64
CA ARG A 119 -12.11 -12.05 5.58
C ARG A 119 -12.99 -12.64 6.70
N PRO A 120 -12.41 -13.32 7.71
CA PRO A 120 -13.18 -13.84 8.82
C PRO A 120 -13.73 -12.72 9.71
N ALA A 121 -14.74 -13.03 10.52
CA ALA A 121 -15.29 -12.10 11.50
C ALA A 121 -14.25 -11.66 12.56
N ASN A 122 -13.24 -12.49 12.82
CA ASN A 122 -12.12 -12.15 13.69
C ASN A 122 -11.07 -11.34 12.91
N ARG A 123 -10.92 -10.05 13.27
CA ARG A 123 -9.92 -9.17 12.67
C ARG A 123 -8.47 -9.63 12.92
N TYR A 124 -8.17 -10.41 13.95
CA TYR A 124 -6.81 -10.86 14.30
C TYR A 124 -6.42 -12.21 13.70
N ALA A 125 -7.26 -12.79 12.84
CA ALA A 125 -6.96 -14.08 12.22
C ALA A 125 -5.73 -14.03 11.29
N PRO A 126 -5.02 -15.17 11.13
CA PRO A 126 -3.93 -15.31 10.16
C PRO A 126 -4.33 -14.90 8.74
N ARG A 127 -3.40 -14.27 8.01
CA ARG A 127 -3.60 -13.71 6.67
C ARG A 127 -2.57 -14.24 5.69
N THR A 128 -3.06 -14.64 4.52
CA THR A 128 -2.19 -14.95 3.37
C THR A 128 -1.56 -13.70 2.80
N MET A 129 -2.32 -12.60 2.71
CA MET A 129 -1.81 -11.30 2.29
C MET A 129 -2.70 -10.19 2.86
N ASP A 130 -2.08 -9.05 3.19
CA ASP A 130 -2.68 -7.79 3.59
C ASP A 130 -1.91 -6.65 2.90
N LEU A 131 -2.61 -5.83 2.13
CA LEU A 131 -2.09 -4.68 1.41
C LEU A 131 -2.85 -3.42 1.83
N ASP A 132 -2.17 -2.58 2.61
CA ASP A 132 -2.74 -1.34 3.15
C ASP A 132 -2.21 -0.13 2.39
N LEU A 133 -3.10 0.73 1.90
CA LEU A 133 -2.70 2.03 1.36
C LEU A 133 -2.32 2.96 2.52
N LEU A 134 -1.02 3.18 2.73
CA LEU A 134 -0.52 4.00 3.83
C LEU A 134 -0.65 5.48 3.54
N LEU A 135 -0.26 5.88 2.32
CA LEU A 135 -0.24 7.25 1.83
C LEU A 135 -0.45 7.26 0.32
N TYR A 136 -1.10 8.29 -0.20
CA TYR A 136 -1.34 8.49 -1.63
C TYR A 136 -1.41 9.98 -1.97
N GLY A 137 -0.86 10.36 -3.12
CA GLY A 137 -1.23 11.62 -3.77
C GLY A 137 -0.31 12.05 -4.90
N LEU A 138 -0.57 13.26 -5.40
CA LEU A 138 -0.11 13.71 -6.71
C LEU A 138 1.25 14.42 -6.66
N GLY A 139 2.15 14.05 -7.57
CA GLY A 139 3.47 14.65 -7.72
C GLY A 139 4.58 13.93 -6.95
N GLU A 140 5.75 14.56 -6.87
CA GLU A 140 6.98 13.93 -6.35
C GLU A 140 7.10 13.99 -4.82
N HIS A 141 6.24 14.76 -4.14
CA HIS A 141 6.34 15.03 -2.70
C HIS A 141 5.01 14.88 -1.95
N PRO A 142 4.72 13.68 -1.43
CA PRO A 142 3.64 13.46 -0.47
C PRO A 142 3.63 14.38 0.72
N GLY A 143 2.47 15.00 0.97
CA GLY A 143 2.21 15.77 2.19
C GLY A 143 2.49 17.26 2.12
N THR A 144 2.86 17.84 0.96
CA THR A 144 3.20 19.28 0.86
C THR A 144 2.22 20.12 0.02
N SER A 145 1.37 19.51 -0.79
CA SER A 145 0.38 20.25 -1.61
C SER A 145 -1.05 20.09 -1.04
N PRO A 146 -1.90 21.14 -1.09
CA PRO A 146 -3.31 21.05 -0.74
C PRO A 146 -4.09 20.01 -1.56
N GLU A 147 -3.64 19.72 -2.78
CA GLU A 147 -4.26 18.78 -3.73
C GLU A 147 -4.35 17.34 -3.19
N TRP A 148 -3.55 17.00 -2.18
CA TRP A 148 -3.50 15.67 -1.56
C TRP A 148 -4.80 15.34 -0.79
N GLN A 149 -5.48 16.36 -0.26
CA GLN A 149 -6.75 16.17 0.47
C GLN A 149 -7.92 15.85 -0.47
N GLU A 150 -7.86 16.32 -1.72
CA GLU A 150 -8.93 16.15 -2.70
C GLU A 150 -8.92 14.77 -3.38
N VAL A 151 -7.77 14.09 -3.38
CA VAL A 151 -7.58 12.79 -4.05
C VAL A 151 -7.52 11.59 -3.11
N ALA A 152 -7.40 11.84 -1.80
CA ALA A 152 -7.48 10.79 -0.79
C ALA A 152 -8.94 10.30 -0.67
N PRO A 153 -9.21 8.99 -0.66
CA PRO A 153 -10.51 8.47 -0.26
C PRO A 153 -10.83 9.01 1.14
N GLU A 154 -12.11 9.28 1.43
CA GLU A 154 -12.52 9.74 2.77
C GLU A 154 -11.84 8.90 3.86
N GLY A 155 -11.01 9.53 4.69
CA GLY A 155 -10.36 8.88 5.83
C GLY A 155 -8.95 8.30 5.62
N ILE A 156 -8.32 8.38 4.43
CA ILE A 156 -6.92 7.93 4.21
C ILE A 156 -6.03 9.10 3.76
N LEU A 157 -5.92 10.13 4.59
CA LEU A 157 -4.85 11.13 4.43
C LEU A 157 -3.49 10.54 4.83
N ALA A 158 -3.48 9.73 5.90
CA ALA A 158 -2.37 8.91 6.35
C ALA A 158 -2.94 7.77 7.18
N HIS A 159 -2.55 6.52 6.88
CA HIS A 159 -3.05 5.36 7.61
C HIS A 159 -2.62 5.42 9.09
N SER A 160 -3.54 5.14 10.01
CA SER A 160 -3.29 5.31 11.45
C SER A 160 -2.16 4.44 11.98
N ASP A 161 -1.88 3.30 11.32
CA ASP A 161 -0.80 2.41 11.75
C ASP A 161 0.59 3.02 11.58
N ILE A 162 0.77 4.03 10.72
CA ILE A 162 2.04 4.76 10.60
C ILE A 162 2.42 5.38 11.95
N GLN A 163 1.45 5.92 12.70
CA GLN A 163 1.71 6.54 14.01
C GLN A 163 1.70 5.55 15.17
N ARG A 164 1.21 4.32 14.96
CA ARG A 164 0.98 3.34 16.03
C ARG A 164 1.95 2.17 16.02
N ARG A 165 2.63 1.91 14.90
CA ARG A 165 3.39 0.67 14.71
C ARG A 165 4.79 0.94 14.17
N GLY A 166 5.80 0.52 14.93
CA GLY A 166 7.21 0.65 14.53
C GLY A 166 7.52 -0.06 13.22
N PHE A 167 6.94 -1.24 12.99
CA PHE A 167 7.12 -2.03 11.75
C PHE A 167 6.39 -1.43 10.54
N VAL A 168 5.70 -0.30 10.71
CA VAL A 168 5.15 0.51 9.60
C VAL A 168 5.94 1.81 9.49
N ALA A 169 6.14 2.51 10.62
CA ALA A 169 6.83 3.80 10.66
C ALA A 169 8.30 3.72 10.22
N LEU A 170 9.07 2.77 10.77
CA LEU A 170 10.50 2.65 10.46
C LEU A 170 10.76 2.22 9.01
N PRO A 171 10.04 1.23 8.44
CA PRO A 171 10.23 0.88 7.04
C PRO A 171 9.75 1.95 6.07
N LEU A 172 8.71 2.73 6.42
CA LEU A 172 8.32 3.91 5.65
C LEU A 172 9.41 4.99 5.72
N PHE A 173 9.99 5.23 6.90
CA PHE A 173 11.08 6.19 7.09
C PHE A 173 12.34 5.81 6.31
N GLU A 174 12.62 4.52 6.15
CA GLU A 174 13.71 4.04 5.29
C GLU A 174 13.56 4.51 3.84
N LEU A 175 12.32 4.52 3.32
CA LEU A 175 12.03 4.92 1.94
C LEU A 175 11.88 6.42 1.77
N ALA A 176 11.32 7.11 2.78
CA ALA A 176 10.92 8.51 2.68
C ALA A 176 11.34 9.32 3.92
N PRO A 177 12.64 9.53 4.16
CA PRO A 177 13.13 10.08 5.42
C PRO A 177 12.71 11.54 5.69
N ASP A 178 12.39 12.27 4.62
CA ASP A 178 12.02 13.69 4.67
C ASP A 178 10.49 13.90 4.53
N LEU A 179 9.72 12.81 4.56
CA LEU A 179 8.27 12.85 4.48
C LEU A 179 7.64 13.56 5.70
N VAL A 180 6.63 14.38 5.43
CA VAL A 180 5.81 15.05 6.43
C VAL A 180 4.39 14.49 6.35
N LEU A 181 3.92 13.90 7.45
CA LEU A 181 2.63 13.22 7.50
C LEU A 181 1.48 14.22 7.68
N PRO A 182 0.47 14.22 6.80
CA PRO A 182 -0.76 14.96 7.01
C PRO A 182 -1.67 14.31 8.08
N PRO A 183 -2.71 15.00 8.57
CA PRO A 183 -2.98 16.43 8.34
C PRO A 183 -2.19 17.35 9.28
N TYR A 184 -1.53 16.81 10.31
CA TYR A 184 -0.90 17.61 11.38
C TYR A 184 0.56 17.97 11.13
N ASN A 185 1.06 17.76 9.90
CA ASN A 185 2.43 18.04 9.49
C ASN A 185 3.49 17.43 10.41
N ILE A 186 3.32 16.16 10.77
CA ILE A 186 4.25 15.45 11.65
C ILE A 186 5.44 14.97 10.80
N PRO A 187 6.68 15.43 11.06
CA PRO A 187 7.85 14.91 10.34
C PRO A 187 8.02 13.42 10.62
N LEU A 188 8.06 12.59 9.58
CA LEU A 188 8.18 11.14 9.72
C LEU A 188 9.44 10.75 10.48
N ARG A 189 10.54 11.49 10.29
CA ARG A 189 11.78 11.33 11.07
C ARG A 189 11.53 11.40 12.58
N ALA A 190 10.78 12.41 13.05
CA ALA A 190 10.52 12.58 14.48
C ALA A 190 9.65 11.43 15.02
N LEU A 191 8.66 11.01 14.25
CA LEU A 191 7.82 9.86 14.58
C LEU A 191 8.62 8.56 14.61
N ALA A 192 9.45 8.29 13.60
CA ALA A 192 10.27 7.08 13.53
C ALA A 192 11.24 6.97 14.72
N LEU A 193 11.84 8.10 15.13
CA LEU A 193 12.72 8.17 16.30
C LEU A 193 11.99 8.00 17.65
N SER A 194 10.65 8.13 17.68
CA SER A 194 9.86 7.90 18.89
C SER A 194 9.63 6.41 19.20
N PHE A 195 9.86 5.53 18.22
CA PHE A 195 9.79 4.09 18.41
C PHE A 195 11.15 3.54 18.86
N GLU A 196 11.18 2.86 20.01
CA GLU A 196 12.40 2.22 20.53
C GLU A 196 12.87 1.06 19.63
N THR A 197 11.94 0.43 18.92
CA THR A 197 12.21 -0.74 18.06
C THR A 197 11.15 -0.83 16.95
N PRO A 198 11.48 -1.44 15.79
CA PRO A 198 10.49 -1.81 14.78
C PRO A 198 9.39 -2.76 15.30
N GLY A 199 9.53 -3.35 16.49
CA GLY A 199 8.61 -4.36 17.02
C GLY A 199 8.85 -5.76 16.43
N GLY A 200 10.02 -5.99 15.83
CA GLY A 200 10.34 -7.23 15.14
C GLY A 200 11.81 -7.36 14.71
N LYS A 201 12.16 -8.53 14.20
CA LYS A 201 13.50 -8.85 13.67
C LYS A 201 13.57 -8.52 12.18
N GLY A 202 14.53 -7.70 11.77
CA GLY A 202 14.75 -7.39 10.35
C GLY A 202 15.19 -8.61 9.53
N GLU A 203 14.73 -8.69 8.28
CA GLU A 203 15.01 -9.74 7.30
C GLU A 203 15.81 -9.18 6.11
N PRO A 204 17.07 -8.75 6.31
CA PRO A 204 17.83 -8.01 5.29
C PRO A 204 18.18 -8.86 4.06
N ALA A 205 18.38 -10.17 4.22
CA ALA A 205 18.68 -11.06 3.09
C ALA A 205 17.47 -11.19 2.15
N LEU A 206 16.28 -11.45 2.71
CA LEU A 206 15.02 -11.50 1.96
C LEU A 206 14.76 -10.15 1.28
N SER A 207 14.90 -9.05 2.03
CA SER A 207 14.67 -7.70 1.51
C SER A 207 15.58 -7.36 0.33
N ARG A 208 16.88 -7.69 0.42
CA ARG A 208 17.82 -7.55 -0.71
C ARG A 208 17.41 -8.42 -1.92
N GLY A 209 16.91 -9.63 -1.68
CA GLY A 209 16.40 -10.52 -2.72
C GLY A 209 15.20 -9.92 -3.46
N LEU A 210 14.23 -9.35 -2.73
CA LEU A 210 13.08 -8.68 -3.31
C LEU A 210 13.47 -7.45 -4.12
N ARG A 211 14.33 -6.56 -3.57
CA ARG A 211 14.86 -5.40 -4.30
C ARG A 211 15.57 -5.82 -5.59
N SER A 212 16.45 -6.82 -5.48
CA SER A 212 17.16 -7.42 -6.62
C SER A 212 16.22 -7.98 -7.68
N ARG A 213 15.08 -8.53 -7.30
CA ARG A 213 14.13 -9.13 -8.24
C ARG A 213 13.24 -8.10 -8.92
N PHE A 214 12.77 -7.08 -8.19
CA PHE A 214 11.67 -6.23 -8.64
C PHE A 214 12.04 -4.77 -8.89
N LEU A 215 13.18 -4.27 -8.38
CA LEU A 215 13.63 -2.89 -8.59
C LEU A 215 14.74 -2.74 -9.64
N ARG A 216 15.22 -3.85 -10.21
CA ARG A 216 16.23 -3.78 -11.28
C ARG A 216 15.52 -3.51 -12.61
N SER A 217 15.62 -2.27 -13.06
CA SER A 217 15.45 -1.83 -14.45
C SER A 217 16.57 -2.36 -15.34
#